data_AF-A0A919J5B2-F1
#
_entry.id   AF-A0A919J5B2-F1
#
_cell.length_a   1.000
_cell.length_b   1.000
_cell.length_c   1.000
_cell.angle_alpha   90.00
_cell.angle_beta   90.00
_cell.angle_gamma   90.00
#
_symmetry.space_group_name_H-M   'P 1'
#
loop_
_entity.id
_entity.type
_entity.pdbx_description
1 polymer ?
#
loop_
_entity_poly.entity_id
_entity_poly.type
_entity_poly.pdbx_seq_one_letter_code
_entity_poly.pdbx_strand_id
1 'polypeptide(L)'
;MSTHPVAFVDEAFIRLHQHPGAYLFAAVLVDADDLSDVIDAARQAAGPHEEFHASDLYRRGHIQPIEDMLDTTEAHAGWTLMIAQAPLGEHQEAARQAALTQLLHQLNDQKVRDVVLDTRASPREQLDTQLQGRKINPSDLPDVTTYRRLVRSQQINARMRLQHVDDRNQPALWLPDVTAWAFQRALVFDEPQWWSRVASVATIHDAATGRELSLTDDRTAPPTGERGPQIQSPSAQNSLSSTSFYTLNGGTTNRAQGPGYLYNALLTQAMDARSASSAVALQASIAALSANVDRLTTAISATTQDYALPDRSPAGDADVRSIAAEGGAEGLGTHREPAEPELG
;
A
#
# COMPACT_ATOMS: atom_id res chain seq x y z
N MET A 1 3.95 5.68 -28.81
CA MET A 1 4.01 4.53 -27.90
C MET A 1 4.61 5.05 -26.59
N SER A 2 4.05 4.69 -25.43
CA SER A 2 4.58 5.16 -24.14
C SER A 2 5.96 4.56 -23.94
N THR A 3 6.98 5.36 -23.61
CA THR A 3 8.33 4.86 -23.28
C THR A 3 8.45 4.48 -21.80
N HIS A 4 7.34 4.08 -21.17
CA HIS A 4 7.23 3.93 -19.72
C HIS A 4 6.58 2.61 -19.38
N PRO A 5 7.08 1.91 -18.35
CA PRO A 5 6.53 0.62 -17.96
C PRO A 5 5.06 0.74 -17.57
N VAL A 6 4.32 -0.32 -17.85
CA VAL A 6 2.91 -0.51 -17.50
C VAL A 6 2.85 -1.54 -16.38
N ALA A 7 2.09 -1.26 -15.33
CA ALA A 7 1.85 -2.22 -14.25
C ALA A 7 0.46 -2.83 -14.41
N PHE A 8 0.39 -4.16 -14.54
CA PHE A 8 -0.85 -4.93 -14.46
C PHE A 8 -1.04 -5.39 -13.03
N VAL A 9 -2.22 -5.18 -12.47
CA VAL A 9 -2.48 -5.38 -11.04
C VAL A 9 -3.70 -6.25 -10.85
N ASP A 10 -3.58 -7.21 -9.94
CA ASP A 10 -4.70 -8.00 -9.44
C ASP A 10 -4.64 -8.15 -7.92
N GLU A 11 -5.79 -8.47 -7.32
CA GLU A 11 -5.97 -8.59 -5.88
C GLU A 11 -6.20 -10.04 -5.45
N ALA A 12 -5.73 -10.38 -4.25
CA ALA A 12 -6.14 -11.60 -3.58
C ALA A 12 -6.45 -11.32 -2.12
N PHE A 13 -7.40 -12.07 -1.56
CA PHE A 13 -7.72 -12.01 -0.14
C PHE A 13 -7.58 -13.38 0.50
N ILE A 14 -7.00 -13.40 1.70
CA ILE A 14 -6.84 -14.59 2.52
C ILE A 14 -7.73 -14.44 3.74
N ARG A 15 -8.77 -15.28 3.83
CA ARG A 15 -9.61 -15.40 5.02
C ARG A 15 -9.81 -16.88 5.36
N LEU A 16 -9.05 -17.36 6.33
CA LEU A 16 -9.14 -18.73 6.84
C LEU A 16 -9.70 -18.72 8.24
N HIS A 17 -10.32 -19.82 8.65
CA HIS A 17 -10.82 -19.97 10.01
C HIS A 17 -9.65 -19.87 11.01
N GLN A 18 -9.81 -19.07 12.07
CA GLN A 18 -8.78 -18.82 13.10
C GLN A 18 -7.49 -18.16 12.61
N HIS A 19 -7.54 -17.53 11.44
CA HIS A 19 -6.40 -16.85 10.84
C HIS A 19 -6.66 -15.34 10.78
N PRO A 20 -5.67 -14.48 11.11
CA PRO A 20 -5.85 -13.03 11.08
C PRO A 20 -6.09 -12.48 9.67
N GLY A 21 -5.86 -13.29 8.64
CA GLY A 21 -6.11 -12.96 7.24
C GLY A 21 -5.07 -12.02 6.67
N ALA A 22 -5.10 -11.85 5.35
CA ALA A 22 -4.30 -10.86 4.66
C ALA A 22 -5.03 -10.36 3.42
N TYR A 23 -4.72 -9.13 3.06
CA TYR A 23 -5.10 -8.55 1.78
C TYR A 23 -3.85 -8.36 0.93
N LEU A 24 -3.92 -8.73 -0.35
CA LEU A 24 -2.79 -8.77 -1.26
C LEU A 24 -3.12 -7.97 -2.53
N PHE A 25 -2.16 -7.17 -2.99
CA PHE A 25 -2.07 -6.80 -4.40
C PHE A 25 -0.82 -7.43 -5.00
N ALA A 26 -0.95 -8.01 -6.19
CA ALA A 26 0.15 -8.33 -7.06
C ALA A 26 0.18 -7.32 -8.20
N ALA A 27 1.35 -6.78 -8.50
CA ALA A 27 1.57 -5.95 -9.67
C ALA A 27 2.73 -6.51 -10.49
N VAL A 28 2.50 -6.74 -11.77
CA VAL A 28 3.52 -7.18 -12.73
C VAL A 28 3.82 -6.02 -13.65
N LEU A 29 5.06 -5.54 -13.61
CA LEU A 29 5.53 -4.46 -14.48
C LEU A 29 6.08 -5.05 -15.77
N VAL A 30 5.58 -4.50 -16.87
CA VAL A 30 5.95 -4.86 -18.23
C VAL A 30 6.52 -3.63 -18.90
N ASP A 31 7.68 -3.79 -19.55
CA ASP A 31 8.26 -2.73 -20.36
C ASP A 31 7.37 -2.45 -21.57
N ALA A 32 7.22 -1.18 -21.93
CA ALA A 32 6.24 -0.79 -22.93
C ALA A 32 6.54 -1.32 -24.34
N ASP A 33 7.82 -1.58 -24.62
CA ASP A 33 8.26 -2.13 -25.90
C ASP A 33 7.93 -3.64 -26.01
N ASP A 34 7.76 -4.33 -24.88
CA ASP A 34 7.45 -5.77 -24.83
C ASP A 34 5.95 -6.06 -24.66
N LEU A 35 5.12 -5.02 -24.52
CA LEU A 35 3.72 -5.17 -24.13
C LEU A 35 2.90 -6.07 -25.06
N SER A 36 3.10 -5.98 -26.39
CA SER A 36 2.42 -6.87 -27.34
C SER A 36 2.80 -8.33 -27.12
N ASP A 37 4.08 -8.57 -26.91
CA ASP A 37 4.66 -9.90 -26.81
C ASP A 37 4.21 -10.56 -25.50
N VAL A 38 4.11 -9.79 -24.41
CA VAL A 38 3.54 -10.27 -23.14
C VAL A 38 2.07 -10.64 -23.28
N ILE A 39 1.27 -9.84 -23.97
CA ILE A 39 -0.16 -10.14 -24.18
C ILE A 39 -0.32 -11.44 -24.98
N ASP A 40 0.48 -11.63 -26.03
CA ASP A 40 0.42 -12.84 -26.85
C ASP A 40 0.96 -14.07 -26.10
N ALA A 41 2.01 -13.92 -25.31
CA ALA A 41 2.53 -14.98 -24.45
C ALA A 41 1.51 -15.41 -23.37
N ALA A 42 0.84 -14.44 -22.73
CA ALA A 42 -0.23 -14.71 -21.76
C ALA A 42 -1.40 -15.49 -22.41
N ARG A 43 -1.82 -15.10 -23.61
CA ARG A 43 -2.83 -15.83 -24.38
C ARG A 43 -2.39 -17.26 -24.70
N GLN A 44 -1.14 -17.44 -25.09
CA GLN A 44 -0.60 -18.76 -25.38
C GLN A 44 -0.55 -19.64 -24.12
N ALA A 45 -0.11 -19.09 -22.98
CA ALA A 45 -0.05 -19.79 -21.70
C ALA A 45 -1.44 -20.18 -21.18
N ALA A 46 -2.45 -19.34 -21.36
CA ALA A 46 -3.84 -19.69 -21.05
C ALA A 46 -4.38 -20.83 -21.94
N GLY A 47 -3.76 -21.08 -23.09
CA GLY A 47 -4.13 -22.17 -23.99
C GLY A 47 -5.56 -22.04 -24.51
N PRO A 48 -6.38 -23.10 -24.49
CA PRO A 48 -7.75 -23.06 -24.99
C PRO A 48 -8.74 -22.34 -24.05
N HIS A 49 -8.27 -21.80 -22.93
CA HIS A 49 -9.12 -21.18 -21.92
C HIS A 49 -9.39 -19.72 -22.30
N GLU A 50 -10.67 -19.37 -22.51
CA GLU A 50 -11.10 -18.00 -22.85
C GLU A 50 -11.04 -17.04 -21.65
N GLU A 51 -11.09 -17.58 -20.42
CA GLU A 51 -10.97 -16.84 -19.17
C GLU A 51 -9.93 -17.56 -18.28
N PHE A 52 -8.88 -16.86 -17.88
CA PHE A 52 -7.85 -17.39 -16.99
C PHE A 52 -8.11 -16.91 -15.56
N HIS A 53 -8.37 -17.87 -14.67
CA HIS A 53 -8.40 -17.65 -13.23
C HIS A 53 -7.66 -18.80 -12.56
N ALA A 54 -6.49 -18.54 -11.98
CA ALA A 54 -5.59 -19.57 -11.46
C ALA A 54 -6.28 -20.49 -10.43
N SER A 55 -7.11 -19.91 -9.55
CA SER A 55 -7.88 -20.65 -8.55
C SER A 55 -8.86 -21.67 -9.15
N ASP A 56 -9.52 -21.31 -10.25
CA ASP A 56 -10.52 -22.17 -10.90
C ASP A 56 -9.85 -23.24 -11.77
N LEU A 57 -8.77 -22.89 -12.47
CA LEU A 57 -7.96 -23.84 -13.22
C LEU A 57 -7.38 -24.91 -12.29
N TYR A 58 -6.82 -24.49 -11.14
CA TYR A 58 -6.26 -25.41 -10.16
C TYR A 58 -7.32 -26.36 -9.59
N ARG A 59 -8.51 -25.84 -9.25
CA ARG A 59 -9.64 -26.65 -8.75
C ARG A 59 -10.10 -27.69 -9.76
N ARG A 60 -10.01 -27.39 -11.06
CA ARG A 60 -10.35 -28.29 -12.17
C ARG A 60 -9.21 -29.23 -12.57
N GLY A 61 -8.03 -29.11 -11.94
CA GLY A 61 -6.84 -29.91 -12.25
C GLY A 61 -6.09 -29.47 -13.50
N HIS A 62 -6.35 -28.27 -14.02
CA HIS A 62 -5.63 -27.68 -15.14
C HIS A 62 -4.34 -27.03 -14.66
N ILE A 63 -3.31 -27.84 -14.45
CA ILE A 63 -2.03 -27.39 -13.90
C ILE A 63 -1.13 -26.72 -14.95
N GLN A 64 -1.04 -27.29 -16.15
CA GLN A 64 -0.13 -26.79 -17.19
C GLN A 64 -0.32 -25.29 -17.50
N PRO A 65 -1.55 -24.76 -17.67
CA PRO A 65 -1.71 -23.33 -17.94
C PRO A 65 -1.22 -22.43 -16.80
N ILE A 66 -1.31 -22.90 -15.55
CA ILE A 66 -0.81 -22.17 -14.38
C ILE A 66 0.72 -22.12 -14.40
N GLU A 67 1.35 -23.26 -14.68
CA GLU A 67 2.80 -23.36 -14.83
C GLU A 67 3.31 -22.47 -15.97
N ASP A 68 2.67 -22.56 -17.13
CA ASP A 68 3.03 -21.75 -18.30
C ASP A 68 2.86 -20.24 -18.03
N MET A 69 1.83 -19.84 -17.25
CA MET A 69 1.61 -18.44 -16.90
C MET A 69 2.62 -17.91 -15.89
N LEU A 70 3.05 -18.74 -14.92
CA LEU A 70 4.13 -18.39 -14.00
C LEU A 70 5.45 -18.24 -14.74
N ASP A 71 5.76 -19.16 -15.65
CA ASP A 71 6.98 -19.11 -16.46
C ASP A 71 6.95 -17.90 -17.41
N THR A 72 5.78 -17.57 -17.97
CA THR A 72 5.57 -16.33 -18.74
C THR A 72 5.81 -15.09 -17.90
N THR A 73 5.33 -15.08 -16.65
CA THR A 73 5.55 -13.97 -15.73
C THR A 73 7.04 -13.81 -15.42
N GLU A 74 7.76 -14.88 -15.11
CA GLU A 74 9.20 -14.83 -14.87
C GLU A 74 9.98 -14.31 -16.09
N ALA A 75 9.64 -14.79 -17.29
CA ALA A 75 10.36 -14.47 -18.51
C ALA A 75 10.16 -13.02 -18.98
N HIS A 76 9.00 -12.43 -18.70
CA HIS A 76 8.59 -11.15 -19.28
C HIS A 76 8.39 -10.02 -18.27
N ALA A 77 8.27 -10.32 -16.97
CA ALA A 77 8.17 -9.27 -15.96
C ALA A 77 9.51 -8.55 -15.82
N GLY A 78 9.50 -7.23 -16.02
CA GLY A 78 10.64 -6.40 -15.62
C GLY A 78 10.79 -6.38 -14.10
N TRP A 79 9.67 -6.44 -13.39
CA TRP A 79 9.60 -6.55 -11.93
C TRP A 79 8.18 -6.95 -11.49
N THR A 80 8.09 -7.77 -10.43
CA THR A 80 6.83 -8.09 -9.77
C THR A 80 6.82 -7.54 -8.34
N LEU A 81 5.76 -6.84 -7.99
CA LEU A 81 5.58 -6.22 -6.68
C LEU A 81 4.36 -6.82 -5.98
N MET A 82 4.58 -7.40 -4.81
CA MET A 82 3.53 -7.84 -3.89
C MET A 82 3.36 -6.81 -2.78
N ILE A 83 2.14 -6.34 -2.56
CA ILE A 83 1.79 -5.54 -1.38
C ILE A 83 0.91 -6.37 -0.46
N ALA A 84 1.34 -6.58 0.77
CA ALA A 84 0.63 -7.38 1.76
C ALA A 84 0.18 -6.54 2.96
N GLN A 85 -1.13 -6.51 3.23
CA GLN A 85 -1.71 -6.00 4.46
C GLN A 85 -2.08 -7.19 5.35
N ALA A 86 -1.22 -7.50 6.33
CA ALA A 86 -1.45 -8.52 7.35
C ALA A 86 -1.17 -7.96 8.75
N PRO A 87 -1.99 -8.23 9.78
CA PRO A 87 -3.27 -8.95 9.72
C PRO A 87 -4.34 -8.17 8.94
N LEU A 88 -5.35 -8.89 8.45
CA LEU A 88 -6.57 -8.30 7.90
C LEU A 88 -7.43 -7.79 9.06
N GLY A 89 -7.67 -6.47 9.10
CA GLY A 89 -8.59 -5.89 10.07
C GLY A 89 -10.05 -6.23 9.78
N GLU A 90 -10.97 -5.68 10.59
CA GLU A 90 -12.42 -5.89 10.42
C GLU A 90 -12.96 -5.35 9.09
N HIS A 91 -12.31 -4.32 8.53
CA HIS A 91 -12.75 -3.64 7.32
C HIS A 91 -11.85 -4.00 6.12
N GLN A 92 -12.29 -4.96 5.31
CA GLN A 92 -11.58 -5.38 4.10
C GLN A 92 -11.33 -4.21 3.13
N GLU A 93 -12.30 -3.32 2.96
CA GLU A 93 -12.13 -2.16 2.08
C GLU A 93 -11.04 -1.20 2.60
N ALA A 94 -10.93 -1.00 3.91
CA ALA A 94 -9.86 -0.18 4.47
C ALA A 94 -8.48 -0.83 4.24
N ALA A 95 -8.39 -2.15 4.38
CA ALA A 95 -7.18 -2.91 4.08
C ALA A 95 -6.79 -2.81 2.61
N ARG A 96 -7.78 -2.92 1.69
CA ARG A 96 -7.59 -2.70 0.26
C ARG A 96 -7.06 -1.30 0.00
N GLN A 97 -7.71 -0.26 0.50
CA GLN A 97 -7.30 1.12 0.22
C GLN A 97 -5.91 1.46 0.78
N ALA A 98 -5.52 0.86 1.91
CA ALA A 98 -4.16 0.96 2.43
C ALA A 98 -3.15 0.28 1.49
N ALA A 99 -3.43 -0.96 1.07
CA ALA A 99 -2.59 -1.70 0.14
C ALA A 99 -2.47 -1.00 -1.22
N LEU A 100 -3.57 -0.48 -1.77
CA LEU A 100 -3.59 0.29 -3.02
C LEU A 100 -2.77 1.57 -2.89
N THR A 101 -2.89 2.28 -1.75
CA THR A 101 -2.08 3.49 -1.50
C THR A 101 -0.59 3.16 -1.55
N GLN A 102 -0.18 2.10 -0.84
CA GLN A 102 1.22 1.69 -0.82
C GLN A 102 1.70 1.21 -2.19
N LEU A 103 0.87 0.45 -2.91
CA LEU A 103 1.16 0.02 -4.27
C LEU A 103 1.46 1.20 -5.19
N LEU A 104 0.58 2.20 -5.20
CA LEU A 104 0.73 3.38 -6.05
C LEU A 104 1.98 4.21 -5.70
N HIS A 105 2.39 4.26 -4.43
CA HIS A 105 3.67 4.87 -4.06
C HIS A 105 4.86 4.12 -4.66
N GLN A 106 4.91 2.80 -4.49
CA GLN A 106 6.01 1.98 -5.02
C GLN A 106 6.08 2.06 -6.56
N LEU A 107 4.94 1.95 -7.25
CA LEU A 107 4.89 2.08 -8.71
C LEU A 107 5.29 3.49 -9.17
N ASN A 108 4.96 4.52 -8.40
CA ASN A 108 5.36 5.89 -8.70
C ASN A 108 6.88 6.08 -8.60
N ASP A 109 7.51 5.46 -7.60
CA ASP A 109 8.97 5.48 -7.44
C ASP A 109 9.66 4.78 -8.62
N GLN A 110 9.00 3.76 -9.20
CA GLN A 110 9.42 3.10 -10.44
C GLN A 110 9.04 3.86 -11.72
N LYS A 111 8.52 5.08 -11.62
CA LYS A 111 8.12 5.92 -12.75
C LYS A 111 7.11 5.25 -13.69
N VAL A 112 6.31 4.32 -13.16
CA VAL A 112 5.18 3.71 -13.87
C VAL A 112 4.18 4.80 -14.19
N ARG A 113 3.72 4.82 -15.44
CA ARG A 113 2.72 5.78 -15.89
C ARG A 113 1.33 5.20 -15.99
N ASP A 114 1.22 3.92 -16.34
CA ASP A 114 -0.06 3.26 -16.52
C ASP A 114 -0.16 2.10 -15.54
N VAL A 115 -1.17 2.19 -14.67
CA VAL A 115 -1.54 1.14 -13.73
C VAL A 115 -2.89 0.61 -14.19
N VAL A 116 -2.89 -0.63 -14.69
CA VAL A 116 -4.07 -1.34 -15.17
C VAL A 116 -4.47 -2.32 -14.09
N LEU A 117 -5.65 -2.13 -13.53
CA LEU A 117 -6.21 -2.93 -12.45
C LEU A 117 -7.48 -3.61 -12.95
N ASP A 118 -7.75 -4.84 -12.51
CA ASP A 118 -9.01 -5.48 -12.85
C ASP A 118 -10.21 -4.70 -12.27
N THR A 119 -11.29 -4.65 -13.05
CA THR A 119 -12.54 -4.00 -12.66
C THR A 119 -13.31 -4.87 -11.67
N ARG A 120 -13.78 -4.28 -10.57
CA ARG A 120 -14.64 -5.00 -9.61
C ARG A 120 -16.10 -5.07 -10.08
N ALA A 121 -16.43 -4.31 -11.12
CA ALA A 121 -17.78 -4.20 -11.61
C ALA A 121 -18.22 -5.47 -12.35
N SER A 122 -19.32 -6.06 -11.90
CA SER A 122 -19.96 -7.17 -12.62
C SER A 122 -20.34 -6.76 -14.05
N PRO A 123 -20.46 -7.69 -15.01
CA PRO A 123 -20.87 -7.37 -16.38
C PRO A 123 -22.18 -6.58 -16.46
N ARG A 124 -23.12 -6.83 -15.53
CA ARG A 124 -24.37 -6.07 -15.41
C ARG A 124 -24.13 -4.63 -14.99
N GLU A 125 -23.28 -4.40 -14.01
CA GLU A 125 -22.93 -3.05 -13.55
C GLU A 125 -22.19 -2.25 -14.63
N GLN A 126 -21.30 -2.90 -15.38
CA GLN A 126 -20.61 -2.28 -16.51
C GLN A 126 -21.61 -1.84 -17.59
N LEU A 127 -22.58 -2.71 -17.95
CA LEU A 127 -23.63 -2.38 -18.90
C LEU A 127 -24.52 -1.23 -18.40
N ASP A 128 -24.95 -1.27 -17.14
CA ASP A 128 -25.76 -0.21 -16.54
C ASP A 128 -25.00 1.13 -16.52
N THR A 129 -23.70 1.10 -16.22
CA THR A 129 -22.80 2.28 -16.25
C THR A 129 -22.69 2.85 -17.66
N GLN A 130 -22.54 1.99 -18.67
CA GLN A 130 -22.48 2.39 -20.08
C GLN A 130 -23.80 3.01 -20.54
N LEU A 131 -24.94 2.40 -20.22
CA LEU A 131 -26.28 2.91 -20.56
C LEU A 131 -26.57 4.27 -19.90
N GLN A 132 -26.02 4.50 -18.71
CA GLN A 132 -26.11 5.78 -18.00
C GLN A 132 -25.09 6.82 -18.48
N GLY A 133 -24.21 6.49 -19.45
CA GLY A 133 -23.16 7.38 -19.95
C GLY A 133 -22.09 7.72 -18.90
N ARG A 134 -21.97 6.91 -17.85
CA ARG A 134 -20.95 7.08 -16.82
C ARG A 134 -19.61 6.52 -17.32
N LYS A 135 -18.50 7.09 -16.82
CA LYS A 135 -17.14 6.69 -17.21
C LYS A 135 -16.47 5.74 -16.22
N ILE A 136 -17.03 5.61 -15.02
CA ILE A 136 -16.43 4.85 -13.91
C ILE A 136 -17.56 4.05 -13.28
N ASN A 137 -17.32 2.76 -13.05
CA ASN A 137 -18.28 1.91 -12.37
C ASN A 137 -18.35 2.27 -10.88
N PRO A 138 -19.54 2.25 -10.26
CA PRO A 138 -19.70 2.45 -8.82
C PRO A 138 -18.72 1.63 -7.97
N SER A 139 -18.49 0.37 -8.32
CA SER A 139 -17.58 -0.55 -7.62
C SER A 139 -16.12 -0.10 -7.67
N ASP A 140 -15.71 0.70 -8.66
CA ASP A 140 -14.33 1.19 -8.79
C ASP A 140 -14.11 2.59 -8.19
N LEU A 141 -15.19 3.27 -7.76
CA LEU A 141 -15.13 4.62 -7.21
C LEU A 141 -14.21 4.78 -5.99
N PRO A 142 -14.15 3.83 -5.02
CA PRO A 142 -13.22 3.94 -3.90
C PRO A 142 -11.76 4.05 -4.35
N ASP A 143 -11.34 3.20 -5.30
CA ASP A 143 -9.97 3.16 -5.82
C ASP A 143 -9.64 4.47 -6.56
N VAL A 144 -10.57 4.95 -7.40
CA VAL A 144 -10.42 6.23 -8.10
C VAL A 144 -10.36 7.41 -7.11
N THR A 145 -11.11 7.35 -6.01
CA THR A 145 -11.09 8.38 -4.96
C THR A 145 -9.74 8.40 -4.25
N THR A 146 -9.21 7.24 -3.86
CA THR A 146 -7.86 7.09 -3.28
C THR A 146 -6.80 7.62 -4.23
N TYR A 147 -6.79 7.18 -5.49
CA TYR A 147 -5.86 7.65 -6.51
C TYR A 147 -5.90 9.18 -6.69
N ARG A 148 -7.10 9.77 -6.86
CA ARG A 148 -7.26 11.23 -7.02
C ARG A 148 -6.79 12.00 -5.78
N ARG A 149 -7.00 11.45 -4.58
CA ARG A 149 -6.49 12.04 -3.34
C ARG A 149 -4.96 12.11 -3.37
N LEU A 150 -4.29 11.01 -3.71
CA LEU A 150 -2.81 10.94 -3.77
C LEU A 150 -2.21 11.89 -4.81
N VAL A 151 -2.84 12.02 -5.98
CA VAL A 151 -2.42 12.99 -7.00
C VAL A 151 -2.59 14.43 -6.47
N ARG A 152 -3.74 14.73 -5.86
CA ARG A 152 -4.03 16.08 -5.33
C ARG A 152 -3.10 16.48 -4.20
N SER A 153 -2.75 15.55 -3.32
CA SER A 153 -1.78 15.76 -2.23
C SER A 153 -0.32 15.67 -2.70
N GLN A 154 -0.08 15.52 -4.01
CA GLN A 154 1.25 15.42 -4.62
C GLN A 154 2.11 14.27 -4.08
N GLN A 155 1.49 13.22 -3.55
CA GLN A 155 2.21 12.05 -3.06
C GLN A 155 2.52 11.04 -4.18
N ILE A 156 1.86 11.16 -5.33
CA ILE A 156 2.20 10.47 -6.58
C ILE A 156 2.16 11.44 -7.75
N ASN A 157 2.85 11.11 -8.83
CA ASN A 157 2.96 11.94 -10.02
C ASN A 157 1.61 12.09 -10.74
N ALA A 158 1.24 13.32 -11.10
CA ALA A 158 0.02 13.61 -11.84
C ALA A 158 -0.04 12.99 -13.26
N ARG A 159 1.08 12.46 -13.77
CA ARG A 159 1.16 11.73 -15.05
C ARG A 159 0.87 10.25 -14.92
N MET A 160 0.86 9.70 -13.71
CA MET A 160 0.37 8.34 -13.49
C MET A 160 -1.11 8.28 -13.88
N ARG A 161 -1.60 7.12 -14.34
CA ARG A 161 -2.99 6.87 -14.72
C ARG A 161 -3.39 5.52 -14.13
N LEU A 162 -4.48 5.53 -13.36
CA LEU A 162 -5.14 4.31 -12.90
C LEU A 162 -6.29 4.00 -13.85
N GLN A 163 -6.29 2.80 -14.41
CA GLN A 163 -7.28 2.31 -15.36
C GLN A 163 -7.88 1.01 -14.83
N HIS A 164 -9.20 0.95 -14.74
CA HIS A 164 -9.92 -0.29 -14.45
C HIS A 164 -10.35 -0.93 -15.77
N VAL A 165 -9.96 -2.18 -15.99
CA VAL A 165 -10.19 -2.93 -17.24
C VAL A 165 -10.71 -4.31 -16.90
N ASP A 166 -11.58 -4.85 -17.75
CA ASP A 166 -12.07 -6.22 -17.65
C ASP A 166 -10.98 -7.21 -18.10
N ASP A 167 -10.56 -8.08 -17.18
CA ASP A 167 -9.53 -9.10 -17.38
C ASP A 167 -9.76 -10.01 -18.60
N ARG A 168 -11.02 -10.28 -18.97
CA ARG A 168 -11.39 -11.05 -20.17
C ARG A 168 -10.88 -10.42 -21.46
N ASN A 169 -10.71 -9.10 -21.45
CA ASN A 169 -10.26 -8.34 -22.60
C ASN A 169 -8.78 -7.95 -22.50
N GLN A 170 -8.12 -8.22 -21.37
CA GLN A 170 -6.75 -7.81 -21.09
C GLN A 170 -5.94 -8.98 -20.51
N PRO A 171 -5.42 -9.89 -21.37
CA PRO A 171 -4.66 -11.08 -20.95
C PRO A 171 -3.48 -10.81 -20.03
N ALA A 172 -2.89 -9.61 -20.10
CA ALA A 172 -1.78 -9.23 -19.22
C ALA A 172 -2.20 -9.14 -17.73
N LEU A 173 -3.51 -9.04 -17.42
CA LEU A 173 -4.03 -9.12 -16.04
C LEU A 173 -3.98 -10.54 -15.46
N TRP A 174 -3.76 -11.57 -16.27
CA TRP A 174 -3.64 -12.95 -15.78
C TRP A 174 -2.29 -13.24 -15.09
N LEU A 175 -1.26 -12.45 -15.41
CA LEU A 175 0.06 -12.56 -14.78
C LEU A 175 0.02 -12.17 -13.28
N PRO A 176 -0.55 -11.01 -12.89
CA PRO A 176 -0.73 -10.71 -11.47
C PRO A 176 -1.73 -11.65 -10.78
N ASP A 177 -2.78 -12.16 -11.45
CA ASP A 177 -3.67 -13.19 -10.88
C ASP A 177 -2.89 -14.45 -10.47
N VAL A 178 -2.13 -15.04 -11.41
CA VAL A 178 -1.36 -16.26 -11.12
C VAL A 178 -0.29 -16.01 -10.06
N THR A 179 0.29 -14.81 -10.02
CA THR A 179 1.28 -14.42 -9.01
C THR A 179 0.65 -14.31 -7.63
N ALA A 180 -0.49 -13.61 -7.51
CA ALA A 180 -1.21 -13.46 -6.26
C ALA A 180 -1.68 -14.84 -5.74
N TRP A 181 -2.16 -15.69 -6.64
CA TRP A 181 -2.51 -17.07 -6.35
C TRP A 181 -1.30 -17.88 -5.85
N ALA A 182 -0.17 -17.85 -6.56
CA ALA A 182 1.04 -18.58 -6.17
C ALA A 182 1.56 -18.15 -4.78
N PHE A 183 1.53 -16.85 -4.51
CA PHE A 183 1.87 -16.30 -3.19
C PHE A 183 0.89 -16.77 -2.11
N GLN A 184 -0.41 -16.77 -2.40
CA GLN A 184 -1.43 -17.31 -1.49
C GLN A 184 -1.20 -18.82 -1.22
N ARG A 185 -0.86 -19.61 -2.25
CA ARG A 185 -0.53 -21.04 -2.10
C ARG A 185 0.65 -21.26 -1.17
N ALA A 186 1.71 -20.47 -1.32
CA ALA A 186 2.86 -20.52 -0.43
C ALA A 186 2.49 -20.17 1.02
N LEU A 187 1.72 -19.08 1.23
CA LEU A 187 1.37 -18.62 2.57
C LEU A 187 0.40 -19.54 3.33
N VAL A 188 -0.64 -20.00 2.65
CA VAL A 188 -1.80 -20.65 3.27
C VAL A 188 -1.68 -22.16 3.27
N PHE A 189 -1.20 -22.70 2.16
CA PHE A 189 -1.22 -24.13 1.89
C PHE A 189 0.16 -24.77 1.98
N ASP A 190 1.19 -23.98 2.32
CA ASP A 190 2.59 -24.39 2.36
C ASP A 190 3.03 -25.10 1.07
N GLU A 191 2.60 -24.51 -0.05
CA GLU A 191 2.98 -24.93 -1.40
C GLU A 191 3.91 -23.89 -2.04
N PRO A 192 5.16 -23.75 -1.55
CA PRO A 192 6.10 -22.74 -2.03
C PRO A 192 6.55 -22.98 -3.47
N GLN A 193 6.37 -24.18 -4.03
CA GLN A 193 6.81 -24.51 -5.38
C GLN A 193 6.20 -23.59 -6.44
N TRP A 194 4.97 -23.11 -6.24
CA TRP A 194 4.33 -22.16 -7.16
C TRP A 194 5.00 -20.80 -7.09
N TRP A 195 5.20 -20.27 -5.88
CA TRP A 195 5.85 -18.99 -5.66
C TRP A 195 7.32 -19.00 -6.12
N SER A 196 8.03 -20.11 -5.92
CA SER A 196 9.45 -20.21 -6.28
C SER A 196 9.74 -19.98 -7.76
N ARG A 197 8.75 -20.19 -8.64
CA ARG A 197 8.88 -19.92 -10.08
C ARG A 197 9.00 -18.44 -10.42
N VAL A 198 8.46 -17.56 -9.58
CA VAL A 198 8.42 -16.10 -9.82
C VAL A 198 9.13 -15.29 -8.74
N ALA A 199 9.61 -15.93 -7.68
CA ALA A 199 10.29 -15.27 -6.57
C ALA A 199 11.55 -14.49 -7.00
N SER A 200 12.24 -14.98 -8.05
CA SER A 200 13.44 -14.37 -8.63
C SER A 200 13.20 -12.97 -9.20
N VAL A 201 11.96 -12.64 -9.59
CA VAL A 201 11.57 -11.34 -10.15
C VAL A 201 10.64 -10.54 -9.23
N ALA A 202 10.36 -11.06 -8.03
CA ALA A 202 9.36 -10.49 -7.13
C ALA A 202 9.95 -9.85 -5.86
N THR A 203 9.33 -8.76 -5.40
CA THR A 203 9.50 -8.21 -4.05
C THR A 203 8.17 -8.17 -3.31
N ILE A 204 8.23 -8.17 -1.98
CA ILE A 204 7.05 -8.10 -1.12
C ILE A 204 7.20 -6.91 -0.19
N HIS A 205 6.16 -6.10 -0.02
CA HIS A 205 6.15 -4.98 0.91
C HIS A 205 4.93 -5.01 1.83
N ASP A 206 5.11 -4.58 3.08
CA ASP A 206 4.01 -4.34 4.01
C ASP A 206 3.23 -3.09 3.58
N ALA A 207 1.91 -3.24 3.47
CA ALA A 207 1.01 -2.17 3.03
C ALA A 207 0.97 -0.96 3.99
N ALA A 208 1.24 -1.16 5.28
CA ALA A 208 1.16 -0.08 6.27
C ALA A 208 2.44 0.77 6.33
N THR A 209 3.60 0.16 6.10
CA THR A 209 4.90 0.80 6.29
C THR A 209 5.72 0.95 5.02
N GLY A 210 5.37 0.22 3.96
CA GLY A 210 6.16 0.13 2.74
C GLY A 210 7.47 -0.63 2.89
N ARG A 211 7.73 -1.23 4.05
CA ARG A 211 8.96 -2.00 4.28
C ARG A 211 8.90 -3.32 3.52
N GLU A 212 10.03 -3.69 2.92
CA GLU A 212 10.18 -4.99 2.27
C GLU A 212 10.02 -6.13 3.29
N LEU A 213 9.29 -7.17 2.90
CA LEU A 213 9.03 -8.39 3.64
C LEU A 213 9.71 -9.59 2.96
N SER A 214 9.83 -10.67 3.73
CA SER A 214 10.58 -11.86 3.37
C SER A 214 9.75 -13.13 3.38
N LEU A 215 9.69 -13.83 2.25
CA LEU A 215 9.11 -15.19 2.17
C LEU A 215 10.17 -16.28 1.93
N THR A 216 11.13 -16.03 1.04
CA THR A 216 12.19 -16.97 0.59
C THR A 216 13.51 -16.25 0.37
N ASP A 217 14.62 -17.00 0.25
CA ASP A 217 15.99 -16.45 0.11
C ASP A 217 16.28 -15.85 -1.28
N ASP A 218 15.61 -16.33 -2.34
CA ASP A 218 15.76 -15.82 -3.71
C ASP A 218 14.87 -14.59 -3.94
N ARG A 219 15.47 -13.40 -4.12
CA ARG A 219 14.76 -12.14 -4.44
C ARG A 219 15.56 -11.15 -5.27
N THR A 220 14.85 -10.43 -6.13
CA THR A 220 15.30 -9.21 -6.82
C THR A 220 15.11 -7.96 -5.96
N ALA A 221 15.96 -6.95 -6.16
CA ALA A 221 15.76 -5.62 -5.60
C ALA A 221 14.56 -4.91 -6.24
N PRO A 222 13.88 -3.98 -5.53
CA PRO A 222 13.13 -2.93 -6.20
C PRO A 222 14.09 -2.17 -7.13
N PRO A 223 13.73 -1.87 -8.39
CA PRO A 223 14.64 -1.18 -9.30
C PRO A 223 14.99 0.20 -8.72
N THR A 224 16.27 0.46 -8.49
CA THR A 224 16.78 1.81 -8.28
C THR A 224 17.70 2.14 -9.46
N GLY A 225 17.10 2.56 -10.57
CA GLY A 225 17.80 2.88 -11.82
C GLY A 225 17.31 2.05 -13.03
N GLU A 226 17.94 2.27 -14.19
CA GLU A 226 17.80 1.42 -15.38
C GLU A 226 18.61 0.12 -15.17
N ARG A 227 17.95 -1.04 -14.96
CA ARG A 227 18.44 -2.38 -15.38
C ARG A 227 17.54 -3.54 -14.91
N GLY A 228 17.55 -4.61 -15.71
CA GLY A 228 16.72 -5.81 -15.61
C GLY A 228 17.21 -6.93 -14.68
N PRO A 229 16.78 -8.19 -14.92
CA PRO A 229 16.41 -9.21 -13.92
C PRO A 229 17.53 -9.80 -13.04
N GLN A 230 18.76 -9.31 -13.10
CA GLN A 230 19.93 -9.92 -12.43
C GLN A 230 20.48 -9.15 -11.22
N ILE A 231 19.76 -8.16 -10.68
CA ILE A 231 20.24 -7.33 -9.56
C ILE A 231 19.46 -7.66 -8.27
N GLN A 232 20.17 -8.22 -7.28
CA GLN A 232 19.62 -8.68 -5.98
C GLN A 232 19.32 -7.53 -5.00
N SER A 233 18.31 -7.72 -4.14
CA SER A 233 17.82 -6.72 -3.15
C SER A 233 18.86 -6.36 -2.08
N PRO A 234 18.88 -5.12 -1.53
CA PRO A 234 19.73 -4.78 -0.38
C PRO A 234 19.50 -5.67 0.84
N SER A 235 18.27 -6.17 0.99
CA SER A 235 17.87 -7.14 2.02
C SER A 235 18.50 -8.54 1.81
N ALA A 236 19.02 -8.84 0.61
CA ALA A 236 19.62 -10.13 0.25
C ALA A 236 21.04 -10.32 0.84
N GLN A 237 21.65 -9.30 1.45
CA GLN A 237 23.00 -9.40 2.01
C GLN A 237 23.05 -9.85 3.48
N ASN A 238 21.91 -9.97 4.16
CA ASN A 238 21.85 -10.34 5.57
C ASN A 238 20.93 -11.54 5.79
N SER A 239 21.29 -12.73 5.31
CA SER A 239 21.02 -14.01 5.99
C SER A 239 21.81 -15.15 5.36
N LEU A 240 22.27 -16.04 6.24
CA LEU A 240 23.27 -17.08 5.99
C LEU A 240 22.73 -18.20 5.07
N SER A 241 23.40 -18.42 3.94
CA SER A 241 23.62 -19.71 3.27
C SER A 241 22.47 -20.74 3.28
N SER A 242 21.66 -20.79 2.22
CA SER A 242 21.15 -22.07 1.70
C SER A 242 20.64 -21.97 0.27
N THR A 243 21.43 -22.46 -0.68
CA THR A 243 20.99 -22.85 -2.03
C THR A 243 20.06 -24.06 -1.89
N SER A 244 18.78 -23.84 -1.58
CA SER A 244 17.79 -24.91 -1.50
C SER A 244 17.09 -25.05 -2.85
N PHE A 245 17.63 -25.91 -3.70
CA PHE A 245 16.92 -26.39 -4.89
C PHE A 245 15.60 -27.04 -4.46
N TYR A 246 14.47 -26.39 -4.74
CA TYR A 246 13.15 -27.02 -4.59
C TYR A 246 12.99 -28.07 -5.69
N THR A 247 13.32 -29.33 -5.37
CA THR A 247 13.00 -30.45 -6.26
C THR A 247 11.48 -30.57 -6.42
N LEU A 248 11.00 -30.43 -7.66
CA LEU A 248 9.64 -30.65 -8.19
C LEU A 248 9.09 -32.08 -7.99
N ASN A 249 9.55 -32.81 -6.96
CA ASN A 249 9.02 -34.13 -6.63
C ASN A 249 7.91 -34.00 -5.59
N GLY A 250 6.72 -33.54 -6.02
CA GLY A 250 5.39 -33.78 -5.43
C GLY A 250 5.28 -34.14 -3.93
N GLY A 251 6.03 -33.45 -3.07
CA GLY A 251 6.35 -33.94 -1.74
C GLY A 251 6.70 -32.79 -0.82
N THR A 252 5.66 -32.23 -0.20
CA THR A 252 5.63 -31.45 1.05
C THR A 252 7.01 -31.17 1.69
N THR A 253 7.76 -30.18 1.20
CA THR A 253 9.03 -29.78 1.82
C THR A 253 8.82 -29.00 3.13
N ASN A 254 7.60 -28.53 3.41
CA ASN A 254 7.25 -27.85 4.68
C ASN A 254 6.55 -28.73 5.73
N ARG A 255 6.49 -30.05 5.58
CA ARG A 255 5.88 -30.93 6.60
C ARG A 255 6.53 -30.83 7.99
N ALA A 256 7.76 -30.35 8.07
CA ALA A 256 8.48 -30.19 9.34
C ALA A 256 8.09 -28.94 10.14
N GLN A 257 7.60 -27.88 9.49
CA GLN A 257 7.35 -26.58 10.13
C GLN A 257 5.87 -26.36 10.51
N GLY A 258 4.98 -27.24 10.03
CA GLY A 258 3.55 -27.17 10.29
C GLY A 258 2.82 -26.16 9.37
N PRO A 259 1.49 -26.32 9.22
CA PRO A 259 0.71 -25.47 8.33
C PRO A 259 0.75 -23.98 8.75
N GLY A 260 0.91 -23.07 7.78
CA GLY A 260 0.88 -21.62 7.99
C GLY A 260 2.19 -21.02 8.53
N TYR A 261 3.30 -21.77 8.49
CA TYR A 261 4.60 -21.26 8.94
C TYR A 261 5.03 -20.00 8.19
N LEU A 262 4.96 -20.02 6.85
CA LEU A 262 5.35 -18.89 6.01
C LEU A 262 4.47 -17.66 6.27
N TYR A 263 3.18 -17.87 6.50
CA TYR A 263 2.29 -16.80 6.89
C TYR A 263 2.65 -16.20 8.24
N ASN A 264 2.89 -17.01 9.26
CA ASN A 264 3.26 -16.50 10.58
C ASN A 264 4.58 -15.72 10.53
N ALA A 265 5.56 -16.19 9.75
CA ALA A 265 6.81 -15.47 9.52
C ALA A 265 6.56 -14.10 8.84
N LEU A 266 5.69 -14.05 7.82
CA LEU A 266 5.29 -12.81 7.17
C LEU A 266 4.57 -11.85 8.14
N LEU A 267 3.66 -12.39 8.96
CA LEU A 267 2.92 -11.63 9.96
C LEU A 267 3.85 -11.01 11.01
N THR A 268 4.79 -11.80 11.55
CA THR A 268 5.78 -11.29 12.51
C THR A 268 6.59 -10.15 11.90
N GLN A 269 7.07 -10.31 10.67
CA GLN A 269 7.82 -9.25 9.99
C GLN A 269 6.99 -7.98 9.78
N ALA A 270 5.71 -8.12 9.40
CA ALA A 270 4.81 -6.97 9.26
C ALA A 270 4.56 -6.27 10.61
N MET A 271 4.41 -7.02 11.69
CA MET A 271 4.26 -6.47 13.05
C MET A 271 5.53 -5.76 13.52
N ASP A 272 6.71 -6.33 13.27
CA ASP A 272 8.01 -5.73 13.59
C ASP A 272 8.25 -4.45 12.78
N ALA A 273 7.90 -4.47 11.49
CA ALA A 273 7.97 -3.31 10.61
C ALA A 273 7.13 -2.13 11.14
N ARG A 274 5.89 -2.41 11.58
CA ARG A 274 4.97 -1.41 12.15
C ARG A 274 5.42 -0.90 13.51
N SER A 275 5.95 -1.78 14.36
CA SER A 275 6.47 -1.40 15.67
C SER A 275 7.65 -0.44 15.53
N ALA A 276 8.58 -0.73 14.61
CA ALA A 276 9.70 0.16 14.30
C ALA A 276 9.25 1.51 13.72
N SER A 277 8.30 1.51 12.78
CA SER A 277 7.75 2.74 12.19
C SER A 277 7.05 3.62 13.24
N SER A 278 6.28 3.00 14.14
CA SER A 278 5.58 3.70 15.23
C SER A 278 6.56 4.33 16.22
N ALA A 279 7.65 3.64 16.55
CA ALA A 279 8.72 4.18 17.41
C ALA A 279 9.37 5.43 16.79
N VAL A 280 9.66 5.40 15.48
CA VAL A 280 10.21 6.55 14.75
C VAL A 280 9.23 7.73 14.74
N ALA A 281 7.94 7.47 14.48
CA ALA A 281 6.91 8.52 14.47
C ALA A 281 6.71 9.16 15.86
N LEU A 282 6.73 8.35 16.92
CA LEU A 282 6.67 8.84 18.29
C LEU A 282 7.88 9.71 18.63
N GLN A 283 9.08 9.28 18.24
CA GLN A 283 10.30 10.04 18.47
C GLN A 283 10.30 11.38 17.72
N ALA A 284 9.82 11.40 16.47
CA ALA A 284 9.63 12.64 15.72
C ALA A 284 8.61 13.58 16.38
N SER A 285 7.52 13.02 16.93
CA SER A 285 6.49 13.79 17.63
C SER A 285 7.01 14.39 18.95
N ILE A 286 7.79 13.63 19.71
CA ILE A 286 8.47 14.10 20.92
C ILE A 286 9.46 15.22 20.58
N ALA A 287 10.25 15.06 19.50
CA ALA A 287 11.17 16.10 19.05
C ALA A 287 10.45 17.39 18.62
N ALA A 288 9.35 17.28 17.89
CA ALA A 288 8.53 18.42 17.49
C ALA A 288 7.88 19.13 18.69
N LEU A 289 7.41 18.35 19.69
CA LEU A 289 6.87 18.90 20.93
C LEU A 289 7.95 19.63 21.73
N SER A 290 9.14 19.04 21.88
CA SER A 290 10.28 19.67 22.55
C SER A 290 10.63 21.01 21.90
N ALA A 291 10.73 21.05 20.56
CA ALA A 291 11.03 22.28 19.83
C ALA A 291 9.95 23.37 20.01
N ASN A 292 8.68 22.98 20.14
CA ASN A 292 7.60 23.91 20.43
C ASN A 292 7.66 24.44 21.88
N VAL A 293 7.99 23.59 22.85
CA VAL A 293 8.20 23.99 24.24
C VAL A 293 9.37 24.98 24.33
N ASP A 294 10.50 24.70 23.68
CA ASP A 294 11.66 25.60 23.67
C ASP A 294 11.33 26.97 23.06
N ARG A 295 10.55 26.98 21.97
CA ARG A 295 10.06 28.21 21.34
C ARG A 295 9.17 29.01 22.29
N LEU A 296 8.24 28.36 22.97
CA LEU A 296 7.34 29.01 23.94
C LEU A 296 8.10 29.54 25.15
N THR A 297 9.03 28.76 25.71
CA THR A 297 9.90 29.18 26.82
C THR A 297 10.71 30.42 26.44
N THR A 298 11.31 30.41 25.25
CA THR A 298 12.07 31.57 24.72
C THR A 298 11.17 32.81 24.59
N ALA A 299 9.96 32.65 24.05
CA ALA A 299 9.00 33.75 23.90
C ALA A 299 8.55 34.32 25.27
N ILE A 300 8.31 33.46 26.27
CA ILE A 300 7.97 33.88 27.62
C ILE A 300 9.14 34.63 28.27
N SER A 301 10.37 34.11 28.15
CA SER A 301 11.56 34.78 28.69
C SER A 301 11.79 36.15 28.07
N ALA A 302 11.62 36.28 26.74
CA ALA A 302 11.71 37.57 26.05
C ALA A 302 10.66 38.57 26.56
N THR A 303 9.40 38.12 26.69
CA THR A 303 8.30 38.97 27.21
C THR A 303 8.54 39.40 28.66
N THR A 304 9.15 38.53 29.47
CA THR A 304 9.44 38.82 30.89
C THR A 304 10.61 39.81 31.03
N GLN A 305 11.59 39.77 30.13
CA GLN A 305 12.68 40.75 30.08
C GLN A 305 12.18 42.15 29.65
N ASP A 306 11.22 42.22 28.73
CA ASP A 306 10.58 43.49 28.35
C ASP A 306 9.72 44.10 29.48
N TYR A 307 9.28 43.29 30.45
CA TYR A 307 8.54 43.72 31.64
C TYR A 307 9.41 44.06 32.85
N ALA A 308 10.74 43.95 32.76
CA ALA A 308 11.64 44.47 33.79
C ALA A 308 11.54 46.02 33.80
N LEU A 309 10.62 46.52 34.63
CA LEU A 309 10.27 47.92 34.80
C LEU A 309 11.51 48.82 34.90
N PRO A 310 11.52 49.99 34.24
CA PRO A 310 12.53 51.00 34.49
C PRO A 310 12.46 51.40 35.96
N ASP A 311 13.62 51.34 36.63
CA ASP A 311 13.86 51.74 38.01
C ASP A 311 13.26 53.13 38.28
N ARG A 312 12.06 53.17 38.86
CA ARG A 312 11.43 54.41 39.33
C ARG A 312 11.98 54.75 40.70
N SER A 313 13.10 55.48 40.70
CA SER A 313 13.51 56.29 41.85
C SER A 313 12.40 57.29 42.22
N PRO A 314 12.11 57.53 43.52
CA PRO A 314 11.06 58.44 43.94
C PRO A 314 11.59 59.88 44.07
N ALA A 315 11.01 60.80 43.30
CA ALA A 315 10.93 62.23 43.59
C ALA A 315 9.47 62.59 43.30
N GLY A 316 8.65 63.07 44.22
CA GLY A 316 8.82 64.25 45.08
C GLY A 316 7.58 65.12 44.80
N ASP A 317 6.82 65.45 45.86
CA ASP A 317 5.73 66.44 45.99
C ASP A 317 5.03 67.06 44.76
N ALA A 318 3.69 66.98 44.73
CA ALA A 318 2.80 68.15 44.81
C ALA A 318 1.31 67.84 44.51
N ASP A 319 0.46 68.10 45.51
CA ASP A 319 -0.75 68.95 45.50
C ASP A 319 -1.96 68.70 44.53
N VAL A 320 -3.05 68.24 45.15
CA VAL A 320 -4.46 68.75 45.18
C VAL A 320 -5.14 69.29 43.89
N ARG A 321 -6.29 68.66 43.53
CA ARG A 321 -7.68 69.21 43.34
C ARG A 321 -8.54 68.17 42.58
N SER A 322 -9.53 67.52 43.22
CA SER A 322 -10.97 67.85 43.20
C SER A 322 -11.61 68.01 41.81
N ILE A 323 -12.52 67.10 41.42
CA ILE A 323 -13.88 67.38 40.88
C ILE A 323 -14.72 66.07 40.88
N ALA A 324 -16.00 66.27 41.21
CA ALA A 324 -17.13 65.34 41.36
C ALA A 324 -17.55 64.64 40.04
N ALA A 325 -18.00 63.38 40.05
CA ALA A 325 -19.38 62.87 40.20
C ALA A 325 -20.10 62.58 38.86
N GLU A 326 -21.09 61.69 38.95
CA GLU A 326 -21.92 61.06 37.88
C GLU A 326 -21.26 59.81 37.26
N GLY A 327 -21.85 58.62 37.24
CA GLY A 327 -23.25 58.20 37.30
C GLY A 327 -23.49 57.25 36.12
N GLY A 328 -23.93 56.01 36.33
CA GLY A 328 -24.22 55.13 35.19
C GLY A 328 -24.32 53.65 35.52
N ALA A 329 -25.56 53.20 35.66
CA ALA A 329 -26.00 51.85 35.96
C ALA A 329 -25.81 50.83 34.80
N GLU A 330 -25.89 49.56 35.20
CA GLU A 330 -26.51 48.43 34.49
C GLU A 330 -25.85 47.79 33.26
N GLY A 331 -25.83 46.45 33.26
CA GLY A 331 -25.53 45.65 32.08
C GLY A 331 -25.20 44.18 32.39
N LEU A 332 -26.13 43.45 33.03
CA LEU A 332 -26.14 41.99 33.05
C LEU A 332 -26.19 41.45 31.61
N GLY A 333 -25.25 40.59 31.24
CA GLY A 333 -25.23 39.87 29.96
C GLY A 333 -24.83 38.41 30.17
N THR A 334 -25.83 37.56 30.37
CA THR A 334 -25.73 36.10 30.37
C THR A 334 -25.74 35.57 28.92
N HIS A 335 -24.74 34.77 28.55
CA HIS A 335 -24.72 33.95 27.33
C HIS A 335 -24.01 32.64 27.68
N ARG A 336 -24.72 31.58 28.08
CA ARG A 336 -25.46 30.58 27.30
C ARG A 336 -24.54 29.63 26.51
N GLU A 337 -24.25 28.50 27.13
CA GLU A 337 -23.68 27.28 26.53
C GLU A 337 -24.58 26.75 25.39
N PRO A 338 -23.99 26.20 24.32
CA PRO A 338 -24.71 25.36 23.37
C PRO A 338 -24.65 23.87 23.73
N ALA A 339 -25.80 23.23 23.64
CA ALA A 339 -26.07 21.82 23.91
C ALA A 339 -25.52 20.89 22.82
N GLU A 340 -25.18 19.67 23.25
CA GLU A 340 -24.85 18.51 22.42
C GLU A 340 -26.08 18.00 21.64
N PRO A 341 -25.90 17.42 20.43
CA PRO A 341 -26.98 16.74 19.71
C PRO A 341 -27.09 15.26 20.08
N GLU A 342 -28.32 14.82 20.34
CA GLU A 342 -28.73 13.42 20.46
C GLU A 342 -28.57 12.67 19.13
N LEU A 343 -28.13 11.43 19.24
CA LEU A 343 -28.05 10.42 18.19
C LEU A 343 -29.44 9.84 17.90
N GLY A 344 -29.79 9.78 16.62
CA GLY A 344 -30.92 9.01 16.07
C GLY A 344 -30.44 8.02 15.03
#